data_AF-A0A086MH68-F1
#
_entry.id   AF-A0A086MH68-F1
#
_cell.length_a   1.000
_cell.length_b   1.000
_cell.length_c   1.000
_cell.angle_alpha   90.00
_cell.angle_beta   90.00
_cell.angle_gamma   90.00
#
_symmetry.space_group_name_H-M   'P 1'
#
loop_
_entity.id
_entity.type
_entity.pdbx_description
1 polymer ?
#
loop_
_entity_poly.entity_id
_entity_poly.type
_entity_poly.pdbx_seq_one_letter_code
_entity_poly.pdbx_strand_id
1 'polypeptide(L)'
;MRIILLGPPGAGKGTQAVRLVERLGIPQLSTGDMLRAAVAAGTPVGLKAKAVMDRGELVSDDIVVGIIADRIEEQDAKGGFILDGFPRTVAQAEAFDSMLAAKGLKLDAVIEFKVNEIELVDRIVRRAQETEARGEPVRKDDNPEVFKTRLDAYRNQTAPLSAYYERTGMLKTVDGMKPIDDVTQAIKEILGR
;
A
#
# COMPACT_ATOMS: atom_id res chain seq x y z
N MET A 1 -12.40 -10.98 3.40
CA MET A 1 -11.27 -10.57 4.28
C MET A 1 -10.78 -9.21 3.84
N ARG A 2 -10.58 -8.26 4.75
CA ARG A 2 -10.22 -6.86 4.48
C ARG A 2 -8.93 -6.56 5.22
N ILE A 3 -7.83 -6.42 4.49
CA ILE A 3 -6.48 -6.31 5.05
C ILE A 3 -5.83 -5.02 4.57
N ILE A 4 -5.02 -4.41 5.42
CA ILE A 4 -4.09 -3.32 5.04
C ILE A 4 -2.66 -3.85 5.11
N LEU A 5 -1.85 -3.57 4.09
CA LEU A 5 -0.40 -3.76 4.13
C LEU A 5 0.28 -2.43 4.43
N LEU A 6 0.97 -2.35 5.56
CA LEU A 6 1.65 -1.16 6.07
C LEU A 6 3.17 -1.33 6.00
N GLY A 7 3.89 -0.27 5.66
CA GLY A 7 5.36 -0.28 5.66
C GLY A 7 5.95 0.68 4.63
N PRO A 8 7.26 0.95 4.69
CA PRO A 8 7.90 1.94 3.82
C PRO A 8 7.93 1.49 2.34
N PRO A 9 8.22 2.41 1.41
CA PRO A 9 8.52 2.04 0.03
C PRO A 9 9.66 1.00 -0.02
N GLY A 10 9.54 -0.04 -0.84
CA GLY A 10 10.56 -1.10 -0.94
C GLY A 10 10.45 -2.20 0.12
N ALA A 11 9.52 -2.12 1.06
CA ALA A 11 9.34 -3.14 2.11
C ALA A 11 8.82 -4.50 1.63
N GLY A 12 8.45 -4.65 0.35
CA GLY A 12 7.93 -5.92 -0.20
C GLY A 12 6.40 -6.07 -0.18
N LYS A 13 5.65 -5.02 0.17
CA LYS A 13 4.17 -5.03 0.21
C LYS A 13 3.53 -5.56 -1.07
N GLY A 14 3.86 -4.98 -2.23
CA GLY A 14 3.28 -5.39 -3.51
C GLY A 14 3.59 -6.85 -3.86
N THR A 15 4.80 -7.33 -3.56
CA THR A 15 5.18 -8.75 -3.76
C THR A 15 4.29 -9.68 -2.93
N GLN A 16 4.05 -9.35 -1.67
CA GLN A 16 3.17 -10.14 -0.82
C GLN A 16 1.70 -9.98 -1.20
N ALA A 17 1.27 -8.80 -1.65
CA ALA A 17 -0.09 -8.56 -2.11
C ALA A 17 -0.46 -9.49 -3.27
N VAL A 18 0.41 -9.64 -4.28
CA VAL A 18 0.19 -10.57 -5.41
C VAL A 18 -0.05 -12.00 -4.91
N ARG A 19 0.79 -12.49 -4.00
CA ARG A 19 0.67 -13.84 -3.43
C ARG A 19 -0.61 -14.00 -2.60
N LEU A 20 -1.02 -12.95 -1.89
CA LEU A 20 -2.26 -12.95 -1.12
C LEU A 20 -3.50 -12.92 -2.02
N VAL A 21 -3.47 -12.19 -3.14
CA VAL A 21 -4.54 -12.20 -4.14
C VAL A 21 -4.75 -13.62 -4.67
N GLU A 22 -3.67 -14.28 -5.11
CA GLU A 22 -3.73 -15.67 -5.61
C GLU A 22 -4.29 -16.65 -4.57
N ARG A 23 -3.92 -16.47 -3.30
CA ARG A 23 -4.31 -17.37 -2.21
C ARG A 23 -5.73 -17.15 -1.71
N LEU A 24 -6.14 -15.90 -1.57
CA LEU A 24 -7.39 -15.51 -0.90
C LEU A 24 -8.53 -15.22 -1.89
N GLY A 25 -8.21 -15.04 -3.17
CA GLY A 25 -9.21 -14.73 -4.21
C GLY A 25 -9.88 -13.36 -4.02
N ILE A 26 -9.18 -12.40 -3.40
CA ILE A 26 -9.65 -11.03 -3.19
C ILE A 26 -8.73 -10.04 -3.90
N PRO A 27 -9.24 -8.91 -4.43
CA PRO A 27 -8.43 -7.96 -5.18
C PRO A 27 -7.46 -7.17 -4.29
N GLN A 28 -6.30 -6.83 -4.88
CA GLN A 28 -5.41 -5.80 -4.36
C GLN A 28 -5.89 -4.42 -4.82
N LEU A 29 -6.10 -3.52 -3.88
CA LEU A 29 -6.44 -2.13 -4.10
C LEU A 29 -5.19 -1.28 -3.81
N SER A 30 -4.34 -1.14 -4.83
CA SER A 30 -3.10 -0.35 -4.78
C SER A 30 -3.37 1.09 -5.18
N THR A 31 -3.37 2.02 -4.23
CA THR A 31 -3.64 3.45 -4.55
C THR A 31 -2.60 4.02 -5.50
N GLY A 32 -1.34 3.56 -5.40
CA GLY A 32 -0.29 3.95 -6.33
C GLY A 32 -0.59 3.52 -7.77
N ASP A 33 -1.05 2.28 -7.99
CA ASP A 33 -1.39 1.79 -9.33
C ASP A 33 -2.67 2.43 -9.86
N MET A 34 -3.69 2.60 -9.01
CA MET A 34 -4.93 3.27 -9.37
C MET A 34 -4.68 4.72 -9.81
N LEU A 35 -3.84 5.46 -9.07
CA LEU A 35 -3.47 6.83 -9.45
C LEU A 35 -2.62 6.86 -10.72
N ARG A 36 -1.66 5.94 -10.91
CA ARG A 36 -0.90 5.83 -12.17
C ARG A 36 -1.79 5.53 -13.37
N ALA A 37 -2.76 4.62 -13.21
CA ALA A 37 -3.74 4.31 -14.26
C ALA A 37 -4.60 5.54 -14.59
N ALA A 38 -5.04 6.28 -13.58
CA ALA A 38 -5.77 7.53 -13.77
C ALA A 38 -4.94 8.60 -14.51
N VAL A 39 -3.64 8.71 -14.19
CA VAL A 39 -2.70 9.59 -14.89
C VAL A 39 -2.57 9.19 -16.36
N ALA A 40 -2.37 7.89 -16.63
CA ALA A 40 -2.23 7.37 -17.99
C ALA A 40 -3.51 7.54 -18.83
N ALA A 41 -4.68 7.40 -18.21
CA ALA A 41 -5.98 7.62 -18.84
C ALA A 41 -6.36 9.10 -18.97
N GLY A 42 -5.57 10.03 -18.42
CA GLY A 42 -5.84 11.46 -18.49
C GLY A 42 -7.10 11.91 -17.74
N THR A 43 -7.53 11.17 -16.71
CA THR A 43 -8.73 11.53 -15.95
C THR A 43 -8.51 12.80 -15.13
N PRO A 44 -9.57 13.53 -14.72
CA PRO A 44 -9.42 14.72 -13.89
C PRO A 44 -8.64 14.48 -12.60
N VAL A 45 -8.83 13.31 -11.97
CA VAL A 45 -8.08 12.90 -10.78
C VAL A 45 -6.61 12.60 -11.11
N GLY A 46 -6.36 11.94 -12.24
CA GLY A 46 -5.02 11.63 -12.72
C GLY A 46 -4.21 12.90 -13.01
N LEU A 47 -4.80 13.88 -13.69
CA LEU A 47 -4.15 15.16 -14.00
C LEU A 47 -3.74 15.92 -12.73
N LYS A 48 -4.59 15.91 -11.69
CA LYS A 48 -4.29 16.52 -10.38
C LYS A 48 -3.21 15.74 -9.62
N ALA A 49 -3.24 14.42 -9.68
CA ALA A 49 -2.30 13.56 -8.96
C ALA A 49 -0.90 13.56 -9.58
N LYS A 50 -0.78 13.68 -10.91
CA LYS A 50 0.46 13.50 -11.67
C LYS A 50 1.65 14.28 -11.08
N ALA A 51 1.49 15.61 -10.92
CA ALA A 51 2.58 16.47 -10.49
C ALA A 51 3.05 16.16 -9.05
N VAL A 52 2.12 15.78 -8.17
CA VAL A 52 2.40 15.41 -6.77
C VAL A 52 3.16 14.09 -6.72
N MET A 53 2.72 13.10 -7.51
CA MET A 53 3.37 11.79 -7.60
C MET A 53 4.78 11.88 -8.18
N ASP A 54 4.97 12.69 -9.23
CA ASP A 54 6.29 12.90 -9.85
C ASP A 54 7.33 13.48 -8.85
N ARG A 55 6.86 14.17 -7.79
CA ARG A 55 7.72 14.69 -6.70
C ARG A 55 7.90 13.72 -5.52
N GLY A 56 7.22 12.58 -5.52
CA GLY A 56 7.23 11.63 -4.40
C GLY A 56 6.38 12.05 -3.19
N GLU A 57 5.53 13.06 -3.35
CA GLU A 57 4.62 13.56 -2.31
C GLU A 57 3.34 12.73 -2.23
N LEU A 58 2.54 12.96 -1.17
CA LEU A 58 1.23 12.33 -1.02
C LEU A 58 0.15 13.17 -1.70
N VAL A 59 -0.69 12.50 -2.51
CA VAL A 59 -1.93 13.08 -3.02
C VAL A 59 -2.88 13.34 -1.85
N SER A 60 -3.70 14.39 -1.93
CA SER A 60 -4.57 14.83 -0.84
C SER A 60 -5.51 13.73 -0.35
N ASP A 61 -5.71 13.69 0.97
CA ASP A 61 -6.49 12.67 1.66
C ASP A 61 -7.89 12.49 1.05
N ASP A 62 -8.62 13.57 0.80
CA ASP A 62 -9.98 13.54 0.22
C ASP A 62 -10.03 12.82 -1.14
N ILE A 63 -9.01 13.01 -1.99
CA ILE A 63 -8.94 12.36 -3.29
C ILE A 63 -8.73 10.86 -3.12
N VAL A 64 -7.81 10.48 -2.25
CA VAL A 64 -7.43 9.07 -2.08
C VAL A 64 -8.54 8.29 -1.38
N VAL A 65 -9.16 8.88 -0.34
CA VAL A 65 -10.31 8.30 0.37
C VAL A 65 -11.48 8.09 -0.60
N GLY A 66 -11.80 9.08 -1.44
CA GLY A 66 -12.88 8.95 -2.43
C GLY A 66 -12.64 7.82 -3.43
N ILE A 67 -11.42 7.72 -3.97
CA ILE A 67 -11.04 6.63 -4.90
C ILE A 67 -11.20 5.25 -4.24
N ILE A 68 -10.83 5.11 -2.97
CA ILE A 68 -11.00 3.85 -2.24
C ILE A 68 -12.47 3.57 -1.94
N ALA A 69 -13.23 4.60 -1.57
CA ALA A 69 -14.66 4.48 -1.28
C ALA A 69 -15.44 3.93 -2.48
N ASP A 70 -15.13 4.40 -3.69
CA ASP A 70 -15.74 3.91 -4.93
C ASP A 70 -15.27 2.48 -5.24
N ARG A 71 -13.96 2.21 -5.09
CA ARG A 71 -13.36 0.93 -5.49
C ARG A 71 -13.84 -0.26 -4.67
N ILE A 72 -14.12 -0.07 -3.38
CA ILE A 72 -14.59 -1.16 -2.51
C ILE A 72 -16.04 -1.58 -2.79
N GLU A 73 -16.81 -0.79 -3.56
CA GLU A 73 -18.19 -1.10 -3.95
C GLU A 73 -18.27 -1.99 -5.20
N GLU A 74 -17.17 -2.11 -5.95
CA GLU A 74 -17.08 -3.00 -7.10
C GLU A 74 -17.29 -4.47 -6.69
N GLN A 75 -17.87 -5.26 -7.59
CA GLN A 75 -18.34 -6.61 -7.27
C GLN A 75 -17.23 -7.55 -6.79
N ASP A 76 -16.02 -7.39 -7.32
CA ASP A 76 -14.85 -8.20 -6.94
C ASP A 76 -14.34 -7.89 -5.53
N ALA A 77 -14.53 -6.67 -5.04
CA ALA A 77 -14.07 -6.22 -3.71
C ALA A 77 -15.08 -6.48 -2.58
N LYS A 78 -16.33 -6.85 -2.90
CA LYS A 78 -17.37 -7.13 -1.89
C LYS A 78 -17.01 -8.31 -0.96
N GLY A 79 -16.35 -9.33 -1.51
CA GLY A 79 -15.86 -10.49 -0.74
C GLY A 79 -14.65 -10.18 0.16
N GLY A 80 -14.02 -9.03 -0.05
CA GLY A 80 -12.79 -8.64 0.63
C GLY A 80 -11.83 -7.91 -0.30
N PHE A 81 -10.76 -7.39 0.27
CA PHE A 81 -9.74 -6.66 -0.46
C PHE A 81 -8.45 -6.56 0.35
N ILE A 82 -7.34 -6.27 -0.34
CA ILE A 82 -6.03 -5.97 0.24
C ILE A 82 -5.68 -4.54 -0.14
N LEU A 83 -5.62 -3.64 0.84
CA LEU A 83 -5.17 -2.27 0.63
C LEU A 83 -3.64 -2.22 0.64
N ASP A 84 -3.06 -1.67 -0.43
CA ASP A 84 -1.62 -1.43 -0.54
C ASP A 84 -1.36 0.07 -0.79
N GLY A 85 -0.66 0.70 0.15
CA GLY A 85 -0.36 2.12 0.08
C GLY A 85 -1.51 3.03 0.49
N PHE A 86 -2.51 2.51 1.20
CA PHE A 86 -3.55 3.25 1.90
C PHE A 86 -3.99 2.50 3.17
N PRO A 87 -4.28 3.20 4.28
CA PRO A 87 -4.06 4.63 4.50
C PRO A 87 -2.57 4.99 4.61
N ARG A 88 -2.26 6.27 4.41
CA ARG A 88 -0.91 6.86 4.57
C ARG A 88 -0.84 7.97 5.62
N THR A 89 -1.98 8.43 6.13
CA THR A 89 -2.09 9.42 7.21
C THR A 89 -3.11 8.91 8.23
N VAL A 90 -3.00 9.35 9.49
CA VAL A 90 -4.00 9.01 10.52
C VAL A 90 -5.40 9.50 10.13
N ALA A 91 -5.51 10.68 9.50
CA ALA A 91 -6.78 11.21 9.01
C ALA A 91 -7.42 10.29 7.95
N GLN A 92 -6.62 9.73 7.02
CA GLN A 92 -7.10 8.72 6.08
C GLN A 92 -7.58 7.45 6.78
N ALA A 93 -6.88 7.00 7.83
CA ALA A 93 -7.28 5.82 8.59
C ALA A 93 -8.61 6.04 9.33
N GLU A 94 -8.78 7.17 10.00
CA GLU A 94 -10.02 7.53 10.70
C GLU A 94 -11.20 7.67 9.74
N ALA A 95 -10.99 8.31 8.58
CA ALA A 95 -12.00 8.43 7.53
C ALA A 95 -12.40 7.05 6.97
N PHE A 96 -11.42 6.18 6.73
CA PHE A 96 -11.65 4.84 6.22
C PHE A 96 -12.40 3.96 7.23
N ASP A 97 -12.01 3.98 8.50
CA ASP A 97 -12.67 3.22 9.56
C ASP A 97 -14.12 3.68 9.75
N SER A 98 -14.36 5.00 9.69
CA SER A 98 -15.71 5.57 9.73
C SER A 98 -16.56 5.12 8.53
N MET A 99 -15.96 5.10 7.33
CA MET A 99 -16.62 4.64 6.11
C MET A 99 -16.97 3.14 6.17
N LEU A 100 -16.07 2.29 6.66
CA LEU A 100 -16.35 0.87 6.86
C LEU A 100 -17.48 0.67 7.87
N ALA A 101 -17.45 1.37 8.99
CA ALA A 101 -18.48 1.30 10.02
C ALA A 101 -19.87 1.70 9.49
N ALA A 102 -19.95 2.78 8.72
CA ALA A 102 -21.19 3.23 8.08
C ALA A 102 -21.78 2.18 7.10
N LYS A 103 -20.93 1.33 6.52
CA LYS A 103 -21.31 0.23 5.63
C LYS A 103 -21.52 -1.11 6.37
N GLY A 104 -21.40 -1.13 7.70
CA GLY A 104 -21.45 -2.36 8.49
C GLY A 104 -20.29 -3.33 8.24
N LEU A 105 -19.19 -2.83 7.66
CA LEU A 105 -17.99 -3.58 7.35
C LEU A 105 -16.97 -3.46 8.49
N LYS A 106 -16.07 -4.44 8.57
CA LYS A 106 -14.96 -4.43 9.52
C LYS A 106 -13.65 -4.77 8.82
N LEU A 107 -12.59 -4.11 9.24
CA LEU A 107 -11.22 -4.46 8.90
C LEU A 107 -10.83 -5.73 9.69
N ASP A 108 -10.14 -6.67 9.04
CA ASP A 108 -9.74 -7.94 9.64
C ASP A 108 -8.30 -7.88 10.19
N ALA A 109 -7.38 -7.19 9.50
CA ALA A 109 -5.99 -7.07 9.93
C ALA A 109 -5.26 -5.87 9.29
N VAL A 110 -4.25 -5.37 10.01
CA VAL A 110 -3.19 -4.50 9.45
C VAL A 110 -1.86 -5.22 9.61
N ILE A 111 -1.17 -5.47 8.50
CA ILE A 111 0.12 -6.17 8.50
C ILE A 111 1.23 -5.17 8.20
N GLU A 112 2.02 -4.87 9.22
CA GLU A 112 3.17 -3.98 9.12
C GLU A 112 4.46 -4.76 8.82
N PHE A 113 5.15 -4.33 7.77
CA PHE A 113 6.45 -4.82 7.37
C PHE A 113 7.54 -4.05 8.10
N LYS A 114 8.16 -4.68 9.11
CA LYS A 114 9.35 -4.14 9.78
C LYS A 114 10.57 -4.41 8.91
N VAL A 115 11.32 -3.36 8.60
CA VAL A 115 12.46 -3.42 7.68
C VAL A 115 13.59 -2.50 8.15
N ASN A 116 14.82 -2.83 7.73
CA ASN A 116 15.96 -1.95 7.85
C ASN A 116 15.94 -0.94 6.68
N GLU A 117 15.68 0.33 6.98
CA GLU A 117 15.51 1.38 5.97
C GLU A 117 16.77 1.62 5.13
N ILE A 118 17.96 1.36 5.67
CA ILE A 118 19.25 1.53 4.97
C ILE A 118 19.32 0.60 3.74
N GLU A 119 18.73 -0.58 3.83
CA GLU A 119 18.75 -1.60 2.77
C GLU A 119 17.65 -1.39 1.72
N LEU A 120 16.73 -0.44 1.92
CA LEU A 120 15.60 -0.23 1.02
C LEU A 120 15.98 0.49 -0.28
N VAL A 121 17.02 1.33 -0.25
CA VAL A 121 17.50 2.02 -1.46
C VAL A 121 17.88 1.00 -2.53
N ASP A 122 18.71 0.03 -2.15
CA ASP A 122 19.18 -1.05 -3.04
C ASP A 122 18.01 -1.89 -3.57
N ARG A 123 16.98 -2.13 -2.75
CA ARG A 123 15.77 -2.86 -3.18
C ARG A 123 15.00 -2.09 -4.26
N ILE A 124 14.92 -0.77 -4.16
CA ILE A 124 14.23 0.07 -5.16
C ILE A 124 15.02 0.09 -6.47
N VAL A 125 16.34 0.27 -6.39
CA VAL A 125 17.22 0.24 -7.57
C VAL A 125 17.12 -1.12 -8.27
N ARG A 126 17.20 -2.21 -7.49
CA ARG A 126 17.06 -3.57 -8.04
C ARG A 126 15.69 -3.78 -8.69
N ARG A 127 14.61 -3.31 -8.07
CA ARG A 127 13.27 -3.39 -8.67
C ARG A 127 13.21 -2.68 -10.02
N ALA A 128 13.80 -1.49 -10.14
CA ALA A 128 13.84 -0.76 -11.39
C ALA A 128 14.57 -1.56 -12.48
N GLN A 129 15.76 -2.09 -12.16
CA GLN A 129 16.56 -2.92 -13.06
C GLN A 129 15.82 -4.20 -13.50
N GLU A 130 15.19 -4.91 -12.57
CA GLU A 130 14.43 -6.12 -12.88
C GLU A 130 13.19 -5.82 -13.74
N THR A 131 12.53 -4.68 -13.50
CA THR A 131 11.37 -4.24 -14.30
C THR A 131 11.78 -3.90 -15.73
N GLU A 132 12.91 -3.18 -15.88
CA GLU A 132 13.50 -2.89 -17.19
C GLU A 132 13.91 -4.17 -17.93
N ALA A 133 14.54 -5.12 -17.24
CA ALA A 133 14.94 -6.41 -17.81
C ALA A 133 13.75 -7.26 -18.30
N ARG A 134 12.56 -7.08 -17.72
CA ARG A 134 11.30 -7.69 -18.19
C ARG A 134 10.65 -6.94 -19.35
N GLY A 135 11.19 -5.79 -19.77
CA GLY A 135 10.59 -4.93 -20.80
C GLY A 135 9.35 -4.17 -20.33
N GLU A 136 9.15 -4.08 -19.01
CA GLU A 136 8.03 -3.36 -18.40
C GLU A 136 8.42 -1.89 -18.15
N PRO A 137 7.47 -0.94 -18.19
CA PRO A 137 7.75 0.45 -17.92
C PRO A 137 8.17 0.64 -16.45
N VAL A 138 9.43 1.05 -16.26
CA VAL A 138 9.96 1.42 -14.93
C VAL A 138 9.19 2.63 -14.40
N ARG A 139 8.87 2.60 -13.10
CA ARG A 139 8.17 3.70 -12.46
C ARG A 139 9.08 4.91 -12.36
N LYS A 140 8.58 6.09 -12.71
CA LYS A 140 9.36 7.34 -12.66
C LYS A 140 9.85 7.68 -11.25
N ASP A 141 9.12 7.24 -10.23
CA ASP A 141 9.41 7.42 -8.80
C ASP A 141 10.33 6.33 -8.20
N ASP A 142 10.92 5.47 -9.03
CA ASP A 142 11.88 4.42 -8.63
C ASP A 142 13.32 4.87 -8.89
N ASN A 143 13.69 6.01 -8.31
CA ASN A 143 15.06 6.53 -8.29
C ASN A 143 15.46 6.93 -6.85
N PRO A 144 16.76 7.03 -6.54
CA PRO A 144 17.24 7.33 -5.18
C PRO A 144 16.71 8.65 -4.61
N GLU A 145 16.63 9.70 -5.44
CA GLU A 145 16.19 11.03 -5.01
C GLU A 145 14.72 11.02 -4.58
N VAL A 146 13.85 10.48 -5.42
CA VAL A 146 12.41 10.36 -5.12
C VAL A 146 12.16 9.35 -4.01
N PHE A 147 12.96 8.27 -3.93
CA PHE A 147 12.87 7.32 -2.83
C PHE A 147 13.09 8.00 -1.48
N LYS A 148 14.10 8.89 -1.37
CA LYS A 148 14.35 9.63 -0.14
C LYS A 148 13.15 10.46 0.28
N THR A 149 12.56 11.22 -0.66
CA THR A 149 11.33 12.00 -0.39
C THR A 149 10.18 11.10 0.07
N ARG A 150 9.99 9.94 -0.57
CA ARG A 150 8.94 8.98 -0.20
C ARG A 150 9.17 8.35 1.18
N LEU A 151 10.44 8.09 1.54
CA LEU A 151 10.81 7.57 2.85
C LEU A 151 10.59 8.61 3.94
N ASP A 152 10.94 9.87 3.69
CA ASP A 152 10.70 10.97 4.63
C ASP A 152 9.18 11.21 4.80
N ALA A 153 8.40 11.17 3.72
CA ALA A 153 6.94 11.21 3.80
C ALA A 153 6.38 10.04 4.61
N TYR A 154 6.91 8.82 4.43
CA TYR A 154 6.52 7.67 5.23
C TYR A 154 6.78 7.89 6.73
N ARG A 155 7.99 8.33 7.10
CA ARG A 155 8.35 8.58 8.51
C ARG A 155 7.44 9.61 9.16
N ASN A 156 7.13 10.69 8.45
CA ASN A 156 6.39 11.82 9.00
C ASN A 156 4.88 11.59 9.04
N GLN A 157 4.32 10.85 8.08
CA GLN A 157 2.87 10.78 7.88
C GLN A 157 2.30 9.37 8.07
N THR A 158 3.05 8.34 7.66
CA THR A 158 2.58 6.95 7.62
C THR A 158 3.03 6.13 8.82
N ALA A 159 4.25 6.31 9.32
CA ALA A 159 4.74 5.59 10.51
C ALA A 159 3.86 5.80 11.77
N PRO A 160 3.22 6.97 11.99
CA PRO A 160 2.25 7.13 13.09
C PRO A 160 1.05 6.18 13.03
N LEU A 161 0.73 5.60 11.86
CA LEU A 161 -0.36 4.62 11.71
C LEU A 161 -0.11 3.34 12.51
N SER A 162 1.15 2.97 12.75
CA SER A 162 1.45 1.79 13.57
C SER A 162 0.88 1.97 14.97
N ALA A 163 1.12 3.12 15.62
CA ALA A 163 0.55 3.41 16.93
C ALA A 163 -0.99 3.49 16.91
N TYR A 164 -1.56 4.04 15.83
CA TYR A 164 -3.02 4.08 15.65
C TYR A 164 -3.64 2.68 15.64
N TYR A 165 -3.13 1.77 14.80
CA TYR A 165 -3.67 0.41 14.64
C TYR A 165 -3.25 -0.55 15.76
N GLU A 166 -2.17 -0.26 16.47
CA GLU A 166 -1.80 -0.98 17.70
C GLU A 166 -2.87 -0.77 18.77
N ARG A 167 -3.33 0.48 18.96
CA ARG A 167 -4.39 0.82 19.91
C ARG A 167 -5.74 0.16 19.56
N THR A 168 -6.02 -0.11 18.30
CA THR A 168 -7.25 -0.80 17.88
C THR A 168 -7.13 -2.33 17.96
N GLY A 169 -5.95 -2.88 18.26
CA GLY A 169 -5.67 -4.31 18.30
C GLY A 169 -5.57 -4.97 16.91
N MET A 170 -5.63 -4.19 15.83
CA MET A 170 -5.60 -4.68 14.44
C MET A 170 -4.18 -4.87 13.90
N LEU A 171 -3.19 -4.19 14.49
CA LEU A 171 -1.81 -4.27 14.03
C LEU A 171 -1.19 -5.63 14.32
N LYS A 172 -0.59 -6.20 13.28
CA LYS A 172 0.26 -7.39 13.28
C LYS A 172 1.54 -7.03 12.54
N THR A 173 2.66 -7.64 12.92
CA THR A 173 3.97 -7.32 12.35
C THR A 173 4.60 -8.54 11.70
N VAL A 174 5.34 -8.30 10.62
CA VAL A 174 6.20 -9.29 9.97
C VAL A 174 7.58 -8.69 9.72
N ASP A 175 8.59 -9.55 9.74
CA ASP A 175 9.96 -9.17 9.38
C ASP A 175 10.10 -9.15 7.85
N GLY A 176 10.03 -7.96 7.26
CA GLY A 176 10.17 -7.74 5.81
C GLY A 176 11.60 -7.87 5.29
N MET A 177 12.57 -8.18 6.15
CA MET A 177 13.96 -8.45 5.76
C MET A 177 14.20 -9.91 5.38
N LYS A 178 13.29 -10.81 5.76
CA LYS A 178 13.37 -12.23 5.43
C LYS A 178 13.12 -12.52 3.94
N PRO A 179 13.53 -13.71 3.46
CA PRO A 179 13.15 -14.21 2.14
C PRO A 179 11.64 -14.12 1.88
N ILE A 180 11.25 -13.92 0.62
CA ILE A 180 9.85 -13.70 0.23
C ILE A 180 8.93 -14.81 0.76
N ASP A 181 9.36 -16.07 0.66
CA ASP A 181 8.57 -17.23 1.10
C ASP A 181 8.35 -17.25 2.62
N ASP A 182 9.37 -16.88 3.40
CA ASP A 182 9.28 -16.80 4.87
C ASP A 182 8.32 -15.69 5.29
N VAL A 183 8.37 -14.53 4.62
CA VAL A 183 7.41 -13.44 4.86
C VAL A 183 6.00 -13.87 4.51
N THR A 184 5.82 -14.58 3.38
CA THR A 184 4.52 -15.15 2.99
C THR A 184 4.00 -16.10 4.07
N GLN A 185 4.86 -16.97 4.60
CA GLN A 185 4.48 -17.93 5.64
C GLN A 185 4.09 -17.23 6.96
N ALA A 186 4.84 -16.21 7.38
CA ALA A 186 4.50 -15.43 8.57
C ALA A 186 3.14 -14.73 8.42
N ILE A 187 2.85 -14.16 7.24
CA ILE A 187 1.55 -13.55 6.95
C ILE A 187 0.42 -14.58 7.04
N LYS A 188 0.62 -15.78 6.48
CA LYS A 188 -0.35 -16.88 6.54
C LYS A 188 -0.70 -17.28 7.97
N GLU A 189 0.33 -17.40 8.82
CA GLU A 189 0.16 -17.73 10.24
C GLU A 189 -0.64 -16.64 10.97
N ILE A 190 -0.36 -15.37 10.69
CA ILE A 190 -1.11 -14.23 11.25
C ILE A 190 -2.59 -14.26 10.85
N LEU A 191 -2.87 -14.61 9.58
CA LEU A 191 -4.23 -14.64 9.03
C LEU A 191 -4.98 -15.95 9.28
N GLY A 192 -4.27 -17.00 9.73
CA GLY A 192 -4.82 -18.36 9.92
C GLY A 192 -5.28 -19.03 8.63
N ARG A 193 -4.54 -18.89 7.52
CA ARG A 193 -4.94 -19.35 6.16
C ARG A 193 -3.81 -19.94 5.33
#